data_AF-A0A126RHW5-F1
#
_entry.id   AF-A0A126RHW5-F1
#
_cell.length_a   1.000
_cell.length_b   1.000
_cell.length_c   1.000
_cell.angle_alpha   90.00
_cell.angle_beta   90.00
_cell.angle_gamma   90.00
#
_symmetry.space_group_name_H-M   'P 1'
#
loop_
_entity.id
_entity.type
_entity.pdbx_description
1 polymer ?
#
loop_
_entity_poly.entity_id
_entity_poly.type
_entity_poly.pdbx_seq_one_letter_code
_entity_poly.pdbx_strand_id
1 'polypeptide(L)'
;MNCGQVVWEAVTMISASDFQLHFDRFQQLITAESKGHPFIDFAEGKIAAWEGYKPTLRNAALGKLSLDAWSRETIGSGAIVQHAIDSIEIQDNKANLVNNLVFWQNRFGHANRDHRVLLEARTNRGLKEALDTLFYELYLGDRAEGAVFEELAELTGRKYPLIAYLYFLKDMNRFMPIQPTGFDRAFAAMNLEFATRQQCSWENYKAFNEILLQLVPLIEEACQSAFNRDPLSARKRDPLAEMLGG
;
A
#
# COMPACT_ATOMS: atom_id res chain seq x y z
N MET A 1 -34.12 19.81 -0.81
CA MET A 1 -33.57 19.49 -2.14
C MET A 1 -32.48 20.51 -2.47
N ASN A 2 -31.22 20.12 -2.32
CA ASN A 2 -30.16 20.62 -3.17
C ASN A 2 -29.08 19.52 -3.16
N CYS A 3 -29.19 18.62 -4.13
CA CYS A 3 -28.23 17.54 -4.34
C CYS A 3 -26.99 18.20 -4.92
N GLY A 4 -25.97 18.37 -4.08
CA GLY A 4 -24.67 18.88 -4.52
C GLY A 4 -24.08 17.91 -5.53
N GLN A 5 -24.17 18.29 -6.81
CA GLN A 5 -23.39 17.68 -7.86
C GLN A 5 -21.92 17.90 -7.51
N VAL A 6 -21.26 16.85 -7.03
CA VAL A 6 -19.80 16.78 -7.02
C VAL A 6 -19.41 16.79 -8.49
N VAL A 7 -18.84 17.90 -8.93
CA VAL A 7 -18.28 18.06 -10.26
C VAL A 7 -17.08 17.12 -10.32
N TRP A 8 -17.13 16.15 -11.23
CA TRP A 8 -16.02 15.25 -11.50
C TRP A 8 -14.89 16.06 -12.13
N GLU A 9 -13.97 16.56 -11.32
CA GLU A 9 -12.66 16.94 -11.82
C GLU A 9 -11.97 15.65 -12.26
N ALA A 10 -11.68 15.58 -13.56
CA ALA A 10 -10.88 14.52 -14.14
C ALA A 10 -9.64 14.30 -13.26
N VAL A 11 -9.32 13.05 -12.92
CA VAL A 11 -8.06 12.71 -12.27
C VAL A 11 -6.95 13.42 -13.06
N THR A 12 -6.27 14.35 -12.41
CA THR A 12 -5.31 15.24 -13.06
C THR A 12 -4.26 14.39 -13.76
N MET A 13 -4.24 14.47 -15.10
CA MET A 13 -3.29 13.75 -15.91
C MET A 13 -1.88 14.24 -15.57
N ILE A 14 -1.01 13.31 -15.19
CA ILE A 14 0.39 13.62 -14.90
C ILE A 14 1.08 14.05 -16.19
N SER A 15 1.65 15.26 -16.20
CA SER A 15 2.44 15.73 -17.34
C SER A 15 3.69 14.86 -17.51
N ALA A 16 3.90 14.33 -18.73
CA ALA A 16 5.07 13.51 -19.04
C ALA A 16 6.39 14.28 -18.82
N SER A 17 6.43 15.59 -19.09
CA SER A 17 7.62 16.41 -18.86
C SER A 17 7.92 16.58 -17.38
N ASP A 18 6.89 16.77 -16.56
CA ASP A 18 7.04 16.96 -15.11
C ASP A 18 7.46 15.63 -14.49
N PHE A 19 6.80 14.54 -14.88
CA PHE A 19 7.21 13.20 -14.49
C PHE A 19 8.68 12.92 -14.82
N GLN A 20 9.12 13.21 -16.05
CA GLN A 20 10.50 12.95 -16.47
C GLN A 20 11.52 13.71 -15.62
N LEU A 21 11.24 14.98 -15.28
CA LEU A 21 12.09 15.77 -14.39
C LEU A 21 12.26 15.11 -13.00
N HIS A 22 11.17 14.60 -12.44
CA HIS A 22 11.20 13.89 -11.15
C HIS A 22 11.86 12.51 -11.25
N PHE A 23 11.64 11.80 -12.35
CA PHE A 23 12.28 10.52 -12.62
C PHE A 23 13.80 10.66 -12.76
N ASP A 24 14.29 11.69 -13.48
CA ASP A 24 15.72 11.97 -13.62
C ASP A 24 16.36 12.25 -12.27
N ARG A 25 15.69 13.04 -11.41
CA ARG A 25 16.14 13.28 -10.04
C ARG A 25 16.16 11.99 -9.20
N PHE A 26 15.14 11.16 -9.33
CA PHE A 26 15.07 9.86 -8.68
C PHE A 26 16.24 8.96 -9.12
N GLN A 27 16.52 8.89 -10.42
CA GLN A 27 17.64 8.13 -10.97
C GLN A 27 18.99 8.59 -10.42
N GLN A 28 19.22 9.90 -10.34
CA GLN A 28 20.45 10.46 -9.74
C GLN A 28 20.61 10.02 -8.28
N LEU A 29 19.55 10.14 -7.47
CA LEU A 29 19.57 9.78 -6.06
C LEU A 29 19.79 8.27 -5.87
N ILE A 30 19.05 7.42 -6.60
CA ILE A 30 19.19 5.97 -6.50
C ILE A 30 20.57 5.51 -6.96
N THR A 31 21.10 6.09 -8.03
CA THR A 31 22.44 5.75 -8.54
C THR A 31 23.51 6.09 -7.50
N ALA A 32 23.44 7.29 -6.88
CA ALA A 32 24.36 7.69 -5.82
C ALA A 32 24.27 6.76 -4.61
N GLU A 33 23.04 6.45 -4.19
CA GLU A 33 22.76 5.56 -3.07
C GLU A 33 23.22 4.12 -3.34
N SER A 34 23.08 3.63 -4.57
CA SER A 34 23.37 2.25 -4.98
C SER A 34 24.79 2.06 -5.52
N LYS A 35 25.73 2.93 -5.15
CA LYS A 35 27.15 2.86 -5.57
C LYS A 35 27.33 2.81 -7.09
N GLY A 36 26.52 3.57 -7.82
CA GLY A 36 26.58 3.68 -9.28
C GLY A 36 25.61 2.77 -10.04
N HIS A 37 24.76 1.99 -9.36
CA HIS A 37 23.73 1.17 -10.02
C HIS A 37 22.42 1.97 -10.17
N PRO A 38 21.98 2.28 -11.40
CA PRO A 38 20.72 2.98 -11.62
C PRO A 38 19.51 2.09 -11.33
N PHE A 39 18.33 2.70 -11.23
CA PHE A 39 17.08 1.97 -11.25
C PHE A 39 16.79 1.49 -12.68
N ILE A 40 16.41 0.22 -12.83
CA ILE A 40 16.04 -0.39 -14.11
C ILE A 40 14.60 -0.87 -14.03
N ASP A 41 14.31 -1.65 -12.99
CA ASP A 41 12.98 -2.14 -12.67
C ASP A 41 12.80 -2.34 -11.16
N PHE A 42 11.62 -2.82 -10.77
CA PHE A 42 11.27 -3.13 -9.38
C PHE A 42 11.72 -4.52 -8.91
N ALA A 43 12.25 -5.36 -9.81
CA ALA A 43 12.67 -6.73 -9.53
C ALA A 43 14.12 -6.82 -9.02
N GLU A 44 14.95 -5.81 -9.29
CA GLU A 44 16.34 -5.77 -8.82
C GLU A 44 16.78 -4.47 -8.12
N GLY A 45 18.02 -4.47 -7.63
CA GLY A 45 18.65 -3.30 -7.03
C GLY A 45 18.07 -2.88 -5.67
N LYS A 46 18.31 -1.61 -5.29
CA LYS A 46 17.87 -1.07 -4.00
C LYS A 46 16.35 -1.04 -3.85
N ILE A 47 15.62 -0.78 -4.93
CA ILE A 47 14.15 -0.72 -4.88
C ILE A 47 13.56 -2.08 -4.57
N ALA A 48 14.05 -3.16 -5.19
CA ALA A 48 13.63 -4.52 -4.84
C ALA A 48 13.93 -4.85 -3.37
N ALA A 49 15.10 -4.44 -2.85
CA ALA A 49 15.44 -4.63 -1.44
C ALA A 49 14.53 -3.83 -0.48
N TRP A 50 14.05 -2.66 -0.90
CA TRP A 50 13.20 -1.79 -0.08
C TRP A 50 11.72 -2.15 -0.14
N GLU A 51 11.23 -2.60 -1.30
CA GLU A 51 9.79 -2.78 -1.55
C GLU A 51 9.38 -4.25 -1.79
N GLY A 52 10.34 -5.12 -2.11
CA GLY A 52 10.10 -6.54 -2.38
C GLY A 52 9.63 -7.35 -1.18
N TYR A 53 9.62 -6.79 0.03
CA TYR A 53 9.08 -7.46 1.22
C TYR A 53 7.54 -7.51 1.23
N LYS A 54 6.86 -6.59 0.53
CA LYS A 54 5.40 -6.43 0.61
C LYS A 54 4.61 -7.69 0.19
N PRO A 55 4.93 -8.39 -0.91
CA PRO A 55 4.25 -9.64 -1.27
C PRO A 55 4.45 -10.74 -0.21
N THR A 56 5.66 -10.88 0.32
CA THR A 56 5.97 -11.85 1.39
C THR A 56 5.20 -11.52 2.67
N LEU A 57 5.16 -10.24 3.06
CA LEU A 57 4.38 -9.77 4.19
C LEU A 57 2.88 -10.06 4.00
N ARG A 58 2.34 -9.81 2.81
CA ARG A 58 0.94 -10.09 2.48
C ARG A 58 0.62 -11.56 2.62
N ASN A 59 1.48 -12.44 2.10
CA ASN A 59 1.26 -13.89 2.20
C ASN A 59 1.26 -14.36 3.66
N ALA A 60 2.18 -13.84 4.49
CA ALA A 60 2.18 -14.11 5.93
C ALA A 60 0.91 -13.59 6.63
N ALA A 61 0.46 -12.39 6.27
CA ALA A 61 -0.76 -11.78 6.80
C ALA A 61 -2.02 -12.57 6.42
N LEU A 62 -2.14 -13.00 5.16
CA LEU A 62 -3.24 -13.84 4.70
C LEU A 62 -3.27 -15.20 5.41
N GLY A 63 -2.10 -15.79 5.67
CA GLY A 63 -1.99 -17.01 6.47
C GLY A 63 -2.55 -16.83 7.89
N LYS A 64 -2.39 -15.64 8.49
CA LYS A 64 -2.93 -15.29 9.81
C LYS A 64 -4.41 -14.89 9.78
N LEU A 65 -4.86 -14.26 8.69
CA LEU A 65 -6.28 -13.98 8.48
C LEU A 65 -7.09 -15.28 8.43
N SER A 66 -6.54 -16.33 7.81
CA SER A 66 -7.15 -17.67 7.76
C SER A 66 -8.62 -17.61 7.32
N LEU A 67 -8.86 -16.98 6.16
CA LEU A 67 -10.21 -16.72 5.64
C LEU A 67 -11.06 -17.99 5.47
N ASP A 68 -10.41 -19.14 5.26
CA ASP A 68 -11.02 -20.46 5.19
C ASP A 68 -11.69 -20.92 6.50
N ALA A 69 -11.30 -20.33 7.64
CA ALA A 69 -11.91 -20.61 8.94
C ALA A 69 -13.14 -19.73 9.24
N TRP A 70 -13.48 -18.79 8.37
CA TRP A 70 -14.54 -17.82 8.63
C TRP A 70 -15.89 -18.28 8.06
N SER A 71 -16.96 -18.05 8.81
CA SER A 71 -18.33 -18.32 8.36
C SER A 71 -19.27 -17.24 8.88
N ARG A 72 -20.50 -17.16 8.35
CA ARG A 72 -21.48 -16.19 8.83
C ARG A 72 -21.84 -16.42 10.30
N GLU A 73 -21.77 -17.67 10.76
CA GLU A 73 -22.04 -18.08 12.13
C GLU A 73 -20.94 -17.64 13.12
N THR A 74 -19.72 -17.37 12.64
CA THR A 74 -18.63 -16.88 13.50
C THR A 74 -18.67 -15.36 13.71
N ILE A 75 -19.54 -14.63 13.01
CA ILE A 75 -19.75 -13.19 13.22
C ILE A 75 -20.24 -12.93 14.65
N GLY A 76 -19.58 -12.01 15.34
CA GLY A 76 -19.88 -11.64 16.73
C GLY A 76 -19.15 -12.48 17.78
N SER A 77 -18.49 -13.58 17.37
CA SER A 77 -17.65 -14.37 18.27
C SER A 77 -16.36 -13.63 18.65
N GLY A 78 -15.87 -12.73 17.79
CA GLY A 78 -14.59 -12.06 17.88
C GLY A 78 -13.42 -12.84 17.28
N ALA A 79 -13.66 -14.03 16.73
CA ALA A 79 -12.63 -14.81 16.05
C ALA A 79 -12.10 -14.06 14.82
N ILE A 80 -12.99 -13.48 14.01
CA ILE A 80 -12.63 -12.74 12.79
C ILE A 80 -11.78 -11.51 13.14
N VAL A 81 -12.22 -10.69 14.11
CA VAL A 81 -11.41 -9.57 14.63
C VAL A 81 -10.06 -10.03 15.16
N GLN A 82 -9.98 -11.16 15.86
CA GLN A 82 -8.72 -11.66 16.38
C GLN A 82 -7.75 -12.05 15.24
N HIS A 83 -8.24 -12.75 14.21
CA HIS A 83 -7.47 -13.03 13.00
C HIS A 83 -7.01 -11.75 12.28
N ALA A 84 -7.87 -10.72 12.22
CA ALA A 84 -7.50 -9.42 11.68
C ALA A 84 -6.36 -8.77 12.49
N ILE A 85 -6.44 -8.77 13.82
CA ILE A 85 -5.35 -8.28 14.69
C ILE A 85 -4.06 -9.05 14.43
N ASP A 86 -4.12 -10.37 14.35
CA ASP A 86 -2.94 -11.21 14.16
C ASP A 86 -2.27 -10.95 12.80
N SER A 87 -3.06 -10.69 11.76
CA SER A 87 -2.52 -10.30 10.45
C SER A 87 -1.82 -8.93 10.45
N ILE A 88 -2.21 -8.02 11.36
CA ILE A 88 -1.59 -6.71 11.53
C ILE A 88 -0.31 -6.82 12.37
N GLU A 89 -0.37 -7.51 13.51
CA GLU A 89 0.72 -7.61 14.50
C GLU A 89 1.78 -8.65 14.11
N ILE A 90 2.36 -8.49 12.91
CA ILE A 90 3.42 -9.36 12.41
C ILE A 90 4.79 -8.85 12.86
N GLN A 91 5.46 -9.66 13.68
CA GLN A 91 6.87 -9.53 14.01
C GLN A 91 7.51 -10.92 14.09
N ASP A 92 8.35 -11.27 13.12
CA ASP A 92 9.17 -12.47 13.09
C ASP A 92 10.64 -12.11 12.92
N ASN A 93 11.40 -12.17 14.02
CA ASN A 93 12.82 -11.87 14.02
C ASN A 93 13.65 -12.91 13.26
N LYS A 94 13.19 -14.16 13.15
CA LYS A 94 13.92 -15.23 12.44
C LYS A 94 13.80 -15.05 10.94
N ALA A 95 12.61 -14.69 10.47
CA ALA A 95 12.34 -14.40 9.06
C ALA A 95 12.67 -12.94 8.66
N ASN A 96 13.13 -12.11 9.61
CA ASN A 96 13.32 -10.66 9.44
C ASN A 96 12.08 -9.98 8.83
N LEU A 97 10.89 -10.38 9.27
CA LEU A 97 9.61 -9.94 8.71
C LEU A 97 8.84 -9.14 9.75
N VAL A 98 8.54 -7.89 9.43
CA VAL A 98 7.74 -6.99 10.28
C VAL A 98 6.71 -6.29 9.43
N ASN A 99 5.47 -6.17 9.91
CA ASN A 99 4.49 -5.30 9.28
C ASN A 99 4.86 -3.83 9.56
N ASN A 100 5.38 -3.15 8.55
CA ASN A 100 5.70 -1.71 8.59
C ASN A 100 4.71 -0.86 7.77
N LEU A 101 3.66 -1.47 7.22
CA LEU A 101 2.64 -0.77 6.45
C LEU A 101 1.59 -0.10 7.35
N VAL A 102 1.48 -0.56 8.61
CA VAL A 102 0.55 -0.05 9.62
C VAL A 102 1.32 0.22 10.91
N PHE A 103 1.05 1.33 11.59
CA PHE A 103 1.69 1.64 12.87
C PHE A 103 0.97 0.90 14.01
N TRP A 104 1.38 -0.34 14.29
CA TRP A 104 0.71 -1.21 15.27
C TRP A 104 1.45 -1.34 16.61
N GLN A 105 2.74 -1.05 16.64
CA GLN A 105 3.58 -1.24 17.83
C GLN A 105 3.26 -0.21 18.92
N ASN A 106 3.38 -0.62 20.18
CA ASN A 106 3.09 0.24 21.34
C ASN A 106 4.15 1.31 21.65
N ARG A 107 4.96 1.75 20.68
CA ARG A 107 6.13 2.60 20.95
C ARG A 107 5.75 3.98 21.50
N PHE A 108 4.59 4.49 21.09
CA PHE A 108 4.07 5.80 21.51
C PHE A 108 2.78 5.67 22.33
N GLY A 109 2.53 4.49 22.92
CA GLY A 109 1.32 4.22 23.71
C GLY A 109 0.12 3.78 22.88
N HIS A 110 -0.90 3.28 23.58
CA HIS A 110 -2.05 2.57 22.99
C HIS A 110 -2.88 3.45 22.03
N ALA A 111 -3.04 4.73 22.35
CA ALA A 111 -3.77 5.71 21.55
C ALA A 111 -3.22 5.91 20.13
N ASN A 112 -1.92 5.67 19.94
CA ASN A 112 -1.23 5.92 18.68
C ASN A 112 -1.23 4.72 17.74
N ARG A 113 -1.68 3.54 18.18
CA ARG A 113 -1.79 2.37 17.29
C ARG A 113 -2.91 2.58 16.29
N ASP A 114 -2.62 2.35 15.02
CA ASP A 114 -3.62 2.50 13.95
C ASP A 114 -4.80 1.54 14.14
N HIS A 115 -4.55 0.32 14.62
CA HIS A 115 -5.57 -0.70 14.87
C HIS A 115 -6.14 -0.72 16.30
N ARG A 116 -6.00 0.38 17.06
CA ARG A 116 -6.51 0.47 18.45
C ARG A 116 -7.96 0.00 18.59
N VAL A 117 -8.83 0.41 17.67
CA VAL A 117 -10.26 0.08 17.69
C VAL A 117 -10.49 -1.44 17.65
N LEU A 118 -9.65 -2.20 16.93
CA LEU A 118 -9.75 -3.66 16.92
C LEU A 118 -9.38 -4.25 18.29
N LEU A 119 -8.40 -3.67 18.98
CA LEU A 119 -8.02 -4.10 20.33
C LEU A 119 -9.15 -3.83 21.33
N GLU A 120 -9.86 -2.71 21.21
CA GLU A 120 -10.99 -2.34 22.06
C GLU A 120 -12.19 -3.28 21.88
N ALA A 121 -12.36 -3.82 20.68
CA ALA A 121 -13.41 -4.78 20.36
C ALA A 121 -13.31 -6.09 21.17
N ARG A 122 -12.13 -6.43 21.70
CA ARG A 122 -11.97 -7.57 22.62
C ARG A 122 -12.91 -7.49 23.83
N THR A 123 -13.15 -6.28 24.32
CA THR A 123 -13.98 -6.01 25.49
C THR A 123 -15.32 -5.33 25.18
N ASN A 124 -15.54 -4.88 23.93
CA ASN A 124 -16.78 -4.22 23.51
C ASN A 124 -17.56 -5.12 22.53
N ARG A 125 -18.71 -5.64 22.98
CA ARG A 125 -19.54 -6.55 22.18
C ARG A 125 -20.07 -5.92 20.89
N GLY A 126 -20.59 -4.69 20.94
CA GLY A 126 -21.14 -4.03 19.77
C GLY A 126 -20.06 -3.73 18.72
N LEU A 127 -18.89 -3.28 19.17
CA LEU A 127 -17.76 -3.02 18.28
C LEU A 127 -17.22 -4.31 17.65
N LYS A 128 -17.15 -5.39 18.43
CA LYS A 128 -16.76 -6.72 17.96
C LYS A 128 -17.66 -7.23 16.85
N GLU A 129 -18.97 -7.20 17.07
CA GLU A 129 -19.95 -7.67 16.08
C GLU A 129 -19.91 -6.84 14.80
N ALA A 130 -19.78 -5.51 14.93
CA ALA A 130 -19.64 -4.62 13.78
C ALA A 130 -18.36 -4.89 12.97
N LEU A 131 -17.21 -5.05 13.63
CA LEU A 131 -15.94 -5.32 12.95
C LEU A 131 -15.90 -6.74 12.35
N ASP A 132 -16.36 -7.76 13.06
CA ASP A 132 -16.47 -9.12 12.51
C ASP A 132 -17.30 -9.11 11.22
N THR A 133 -18.46 -8.41 11.24
CA THR A 133 -19.34 -8.26 10.08
C THR A 133 -18.61 -7.57 8.93
N LEU A 134 -17.97 -6.43 9.17
CA LEU A 134 -17.28 -5.68 8.11
C LEU A 134 -16.09 -6.42 7.52
N PHE A 135 -15.30 -7.12 8.34
CA PHE A 135 -14.21 -7.93 7.83
C PHE A 135 -14.73 -9.12 7.03
N TYR A 136 -15.78 -9.81 7.50
CA TYR A 136 -16.41 -10.86 6.71
C TYR A 136 -16.88 -10.33 5.36
N GLU A 137 -17.61 -9.22 5.34
CA GLU A 137 -18.12 -8.62 4.11
C GLU A 137 -17.01 -8.09 3.20
N LEU A 138 -15.89 -7.62 3.76
CA LEU A 138 -14.72 -7.20 2.96
C LEU A 138 -14.08 -8.37 2.21
N TYR A 139 -13.91 -9.54 2.86
CA TYR A 139 -13.11 -10.63 2.30
C TYR A 139 -13.93 -11.74 1.64
N LEU A 140 -15.11 -12.05 2.18
CA LEU A 140 -15.94 -13.20 1.78
C LEU A 140 -17.37 -12.82 1.37
N GLY A 141 -17.81 -11.60 1.67
CA GLY A 141 -19.14 -11.12 1.30
C GLY A 141 -19.20 -10.45 -0.07
N ASP A 142 -20.43 -10.06 -0.43
CA ASP A 142 -20.79 -9.48 -1.73
C ASP A 142 -21.11 -7.98 -1.64
N ARG A 143 -20.91 -7.36 -0.46
CA ARG A 143 -21.14 -5.93 -0.29
C ARG A 143 -20.18 -5.10 -1.15
N ALA A 144 -20.68 -3.98 -1.64
CA ALA A 144 -19.88 -3.02 -2.39
C ALA A 144 -18.68 -2.54 -1.56
N GLU A 145 -17.48 -2.63 -2.15
CA GLU A 145 -16.22 -2.28 -1.52
C GLU A 145 -16.23 -0.87 -0.92
N GLY A 146 -16.78 0.12 -1.62
CA GLY A 146 -16.86 1.49 -1.09
C GLY A 146 -17.75 1.64 0.14
N ALA A 147 -18.85 0.89 0.22
CA ALA A 147 -19.72 0.93 1.39
C ALA A 147 -19.03 0.35 2.63
N VAL A 148 -18.34 -0.77 2.47
CA VAL A 148 -17.54 -1.39 3.54
C VAL A 148 -16.40 -0.45 3.96
N PHE A 149 -15.77 0.24 3.01
CA PHE A 149 -14.70 1.20 3.28
C PHE A 149 -15.20 2.34 4.18
N GLU A 150 -16.32 2.97 3.84
CA GLU A 150 -16.84 4.11 4.61
C GLU A 150 -17.22 3.70 6.04
N GLU A 151 -17.87 2.55 6.23
CA GLU A 151 -18.21 2.04 7.56
C GLU A 151 -16.96 1.71 8.40
N LEU A 152 -15.93 1.12 7.78
CA LEU A 152 -14.62 0.93 8.43
C LEU A 152 -13.96 2.27 8.77
N ALA A 153 -14.08 3.27 7.90
CA ALA A 153 -13.54 4.60 8.14
C ALA A 153 -14.22 5.26 9.35
N GLU A 154 -15.53 5.13 9.49
CA GLU A 154 -16.25 5.62 10.67
C GLU A 154 -15.82 4.90 11.95
N LEU A 155 -15.85 3.57 11.96
CA LEU A 155 -15.52 2.79 13.16
C LEU A 155 -14.07 2.97 13.62
N THR A 156 -13.13 3.05 12.68
CA THR A 156 -11.71 3.16 13.02
C THR A 156 -11.27 4.58 13.37
N GLY A 157 -12.14 5.58 13.22
CA GLY A 157 -11.78 6.99 13.37
C GLY A 157 -10.89 7.47 12.23
N ARG A 158 -11.21 7.02 11.00
CA ARG A 158 -10.56 7.40 9.74
C ARG A 158 -9.06 7.08 9.69
N LYS A 159 -8.69 5.90 10.19
CA LYS A 159 -7.30 5.40 10.18
C LYS A 159 -6.95 4.89 8.79
N TYR A 160 -6.63 5.84 7.91
CA TYR A 160 -6.42 5.56 6.49
C TYR A 160 -5.37 4.45 6.20
N PRO A 161 -4.17 4.46 6.82
CA PRO A 161 -3.19 3.40 6.58
C PRO A 161 -3.69 2.00 6.95
N LEU A 162 -4.48 1.88 8.04
CA LEU A 162 -5.10 0.62 8.44
C LEU A 162 -6.06 0.12 7.37
N ILE A 163 -6.98 0.97 6.90
CA ILE A 163 -8.01 0.55 5.95
C ILE A 163 -7.37 0.21 4.60
N ALA A 164 -6.44 1.04 4.11
CA ALA A 164 -5.71 0.75 2.89
C ALA A 164 -4.94 -0.58 2.98
N TYR A 165 -4.33 -0.88 4.13
CA TYR A 165 -3.68 -2.17 4.37
C TYR A 165 -4.65 -3.34 4.27
N LEU A 166 -5.86 -3.24 4.86
CA LEU A 166 -6.87 -4.30 4.76
C LEU A 166 -7.28 -4.58 3.30
N TYR A 167 -7.42 -3.53 2.49
CA TYR A 167 -7.71 -3.66 1.05
C TYR A 167 -6.53 -4.21 0.25
N PHE A 168 -5.30 -3.82 0.60
CA PHE A 168 -4.08 -4.42 0.03
C PHE A 168 -4.01 -5.93 0.32
N LEU A 169 -4.44 -6.38 1.50
CA LEU A 169 -4.58 -7.81 1.78
C LEU A 169 -5.64 -8.46 0.88
N LYS A 170 -6.77 -7.79 0.63
CA LYS A 170 -7.84 -8.29 -0.27
C LYS A 170 -7.30 -8.52 -1.68
N ASP A 171 -6.72 -7.50 -2.30
CA ASP A 171 -6.14 -7.60 -3.65
C ASP A 171 -5.02 -6.57 -3.86
N MET A 172 -3.76 -7.05 -3.82
CA MET A 172 -2.59 -6.18 -3.98
C MET A 172 -2.39 -5.64 -5.40
N ASN A 173 -3.07 -6.20 -6.41
CA ASN A 173 -2.98 -5.70 -7.78
C ASN A 173 -3.94 -4.53 -8.01
N ARG A 174 -4.91 -4.33 -7.10
CA ARG A 174 -5.92 -3.27 -7.17
C ARG A 174 -5.72 -2.19 -6.10
N PHE A 175 -5.17 -2.56 -4.95
CA PHE A 175 -5.16 -1.73 -3.75
C PHE A 175 -3.76 -1.62 -3.15
N MET A 176 -3.23 -0.41 -3.13
CA MET A 176 -1.91 -0.11 -2.61
C MET A 176 -1.97 0.44 -1.17
N PRO A 177 -1.05 0.02 -0.29
CA PRO A 177 -0.96 0.61 1.04
C PRO A 177 -0.59 2.10 0.93
N ILE A 178 -1.10 2.91 1.86
CA ILE A 178 -0.94 4.36 1.82
C ILE A 178 -0.14 4.86 3.03
N GLN A 179 0.80 5.77 2.76
CA GLN A 179 1.48 6.59 3.78
C GLN A 179 1.25 8.07 3.45
N PRO A 180 0.22 8.71 4.02
CA PRO A 180 -0.28 10.00 3.54
C PRO A 180 0.79 11.10 3.41
N THR A 181 1.60 11.31 4.45
CA THR A 181 2.65 12.35 4.43
C THR A 181 3.69 12.16 3.33
N GLY A 182 4.02 10.91 3.00
CA GLY A 182 4.99 10.60 1.95
C GLY A 182 4.41 10.86 0.56
N PHE A 183 3.21 10.34 0.30
CA PHE A 183 2.53 10.50 -0.99
C PHE A 183 2.12 11.95 -1.25
N ASP A 184 1.57 12.67 -0.27
CA ASP A 184 1.20 14.09 -0.44
C ASP A 184 2.41 14.95 -0.83
N ARG A 185 3.58 14.67 -0.24
CA ARG A 185 4.83 15.34 -0.62
C ARG A 185 5.28 14.99 -2.03
N ALA A 186 5.16 13.74 -2.44
CA ALA A 186 5.55 13.29 -3.77
C ALA A 186 4.61 13.88 -4.85
N PHE A 187 3.31 13.84 -4.62
CA PHE A 187 2.30 14.41 -5.51
C PHE A 187 2.43 15.92 -5.63
N ALA A 188 2.60 16.64 -4.52
CA ALA A 188 2.85 18.08 -4.55
C ALA A 188 4.14 18.44 -5.31
N ALA A 189 5.19 17.62 -5.20
CA ALA A 189 6.42 17.83 -5.97
C ALA A 189 6.17 17.74 -7.48
N MET A 190 5.30 16.83 -7.92
CA MET A 190 4.89 16.62 -9.32
C MET A 190 3.75 17.56 -9.76
N ASN A 191 3.45 18.62 -9.01
CA ASN A 191 2.33 19.55 -9.26
C ASN A 191 0.96 18.88 -9.38
N LEU A 192 0.76 17.74 -8.71
CA LEU A 192 -0.55 17.11 -8.64
C LEU A 192 -1.35 17.73 -7.49
N GLU A 193 -2.51 18.28 -7.82
CA GLU A 193 -3.48 18.81 -6.87
C GLU A 193 -4.29 17.68 -6.22
N PHE A 194 -3.59 16.75 -5.54
CA PHE A 194 -4.20 15.62 -4.86
C PHE A 194 -3.57 15.43 -3.47
N ALA A 195 -4.43 15.22 -2.47
CA ALA A 195 -4.01 15.01 -1.09
C ALA A 195 -4.78 13.85 -0.46
N THR A 196 -4.09 13.13 0.42
CA THR A 196 -4.59 11.93 1.10
C THR A 196 -4.70 12.17 2.61
N ARG A 197 -3.94 13.12 3.16
CA ARG A 197 -4.02 13.52 4.56
C ARG A 197 -5.40 14.07 4.89
N GLN A 198 -6.03 13.51 5.93
CA GLN A 198 -7.38 13.87 6.38
C GLN A 198 -8.50 13.62 5.34
N GLN A 199 -8.20 12.94 4.23
CA GLN A 199 -9.15 12.66 3.15
C GLN A 199 -9.57 11.17 3.11
N CYS A 200 -9.57 10.48 4.25
CA CYS A 200 -9.91 9.06 4.32
C CYS A 200 -11.38 8.82 3.94
N SER A 201 -11.59 8.43 2.69
CA SER A 201 -12.87 8.09 2.05
C SER A 201 -12.60 7.12 0.90
N TRP A 202 -13.63 6.41 0.46
CA TRP A 202 -13.53 5.48 -0.66
C TRP A 202 -13.10 6.18 -1.94
N GLU A 203 -13.72 7.31 -2.26
CA GLU A 203 -13.44 8.04 -3.50
C GLU A 203 -11.99 8.56 -3.54
N ASN A 204 -11.48 9.08 -2.42
CA ASN A 204 -10.07 9.47 -2.34
C ASN A 204 -9.13 8.26 -2.50
N TYR A 205 -9.47 7.12 -1.91
CA TYR A 205 -8.63 5.93 -2.00
C TYR A 205 -8.61 5.34 -3.41
N LYS A 206 -9.75 5.33 -4.08
CA LYS A 206 -9.87 4.94 -5.47
C LYS A 206 -9.03 5.86 -6.37
N ALA A 207 -9.18 7.18 -6.22
CA ALA A 207 -8.39 8.16 -6.97
C ALA A 207 -6.88 8.00 -6.72
N PHE A 208 -6.47 7.74 -5.48
CA PHE A 208 -5.08 7.44 -5.14
C PHE A 208 -4.54 6.23 -5.92
N ASN A 209 -5.27 5.11 -5.95
CA ASN A 209 -4.86 3.92 -6.68
C ASN A 209 -4.84 4.17 -8.20
N GLU A 210 -5.80 4.94 -8.73
CA GLU A 210 -5.82 5.33 -10.14
C GLU A 210 -4.63 6.21 -10.54
N ILE A 211 -4.23 7.16 -9.70
CA ILE A 211 -3.02 7.97 -9.91
C ILE A 211 -1.78 7.07 -9.95
N LEU A 212 -1.67 6.09 -9.04
CA LEU A 212 -0.54 5.16 -9.06
C LEU A 212 -0.51 4.30 -10.32
N LEU A 213 -1.66 3.84 -10.80
CA LEU A 213 -1.75 3.08 -12.04
C LEU A 213 -1.35 3.91 -13.27
N GLN A 214 -1.65 5.21 -13.29
CA GLN A 214 -1.22 6.11 -14.36
C GLN A 214 0.31 6.34 -14.37
N LEU A 215 0.99 6.22 -13.23
CA LEU A 215 2.44 6.33 -13.16
C LEU A 215 3.16 5.11 -13.76
N VAL A 216 2.53 3.93 -13.79
CA VAL A 216 3.15 2.69 -14.29
C VAL A 216 3.70 2.83 -15.72
N PRO A 217 2.90 3.21 -16.74
CA PRO A 217 3.42 3.34 -18.11
C PRO A 217 4.49 4.43 -18.25
N LEU A 218 4.40 5.51 -17.47
CA LEU A 218 5.41 6.58 -17.46
C LEU A 218 6.75 6.08 -16.93
N ILE A 219 6.74 5.28 -15.87
CA ILE A 219 7.94 4.64 -15.31
C ILE A 219 8.55 3.68 -16.34
N GLU A 220 7.73 2.85 -16.98
CA GLU A 220 8.20 1.90 -18.01
C GLU A 220 8.88 2.61 -19.18
N GLU A 221 8.27 3.66 -19.72
CA GLU A 221 8.83 4.47 -20.81
C GLU A 221 10.13 5.15 -20.41
N ALA A 222 10.19 5.71 -19.19
CA ALA A 222 11.37 6.38 -18.69
C ALA A 222 12.54 5.40 -18.45
N CYS A 223 12.27 4.20 -17.94
CA CYS A 223 13.27 3.13 -17.80
C CYS A 223 13.82 2.69 -19.17
N GLN A 224 12.95 2.46 -20.16
CA GLN A 224 13.37 2.09 -21.51
C GLN A 224 14.22 3.19 -22.17
N SER A 225 13.80 4.45 -22.02
CA SER A 225 14.52 5.61 -22.54
C SER A 225 15.90 5.77 -21.90
N ALA A 226 16.01 5.55 -20.58
CA ALA A 226 17.28 5.57 -19.87
C ALA A 226 18.24 4.46 -20.36
N PHE A 227 17.73 3.23 -20.52
CA PHE A 227 18.50 2.11 -21.06
C PHE A 227 19.04 2.39 -22.47
N ASN A 228 18.22 2.99 -23.34
CA ASN A 228 18.60 3.30 -24.72
C ASN A 228 19.66 4.41 -24.83
N ARG A 229 19.71 5.36 -23.87
CA ARG A 229 20.67 6.47 -23.88
C ARG A 229 22.07 6.09 -23.41
N ASP A 230 22.19 5.07 -22.56
CA ASP A 230 23.48 4.54 -22.11
C ASP A 230 23.45 3.00 -21.95
N PRO A 231 23.62 2.25 -23.04
CA PRO A 231 23.62 0.78 -23.00
C PRO A 231 24.83 0.20 -22.27
N LEU A 232 25.89 1.00 -22.08
CA LEU A 232 27.20 0.54 -21.57
C LEU A 232 27.26 0.53 -20.04
N SER A 233 26.55 1.43 -19.35
CA SER A 233 26.39 1.35 -17.89
C SER A 233 25.49 0.19 -17.45
N ALA A 234 24.55 -0.24 -18.31
CA ALA A 234 23.69 -1.41 -18.09
C ALA A 234 24.35 -2.77 -18.45
N ARG A 235 25.42 -2.77 -19.26
CA ARG A 235 26.13 -3.99 -19.70
C ARG A 235 27.17 -4.55 -18.73
N LYS A 236 27.32 -4.02 -17.52
CA LYS A 236 28.15 -4.67 -16.47
C LYS A 236 27.39 -5.85 -15.85
N ARG A 237 27.15 -6.87 -16.67
CA ARG A 237 26.91 -8.28 -16.32
C ARG A 237 26.61 -9.05 -17.60
N ASP A 238 27.66 -9.48 -18.28
CA ASP A 238 27.60 -10.77 -18.98
C ASP A 238 28.31 -11.79 -18.06
N PRO A 239 27.56 -12.67 -17.36
CA PRO A 239 28.16 -13.71 -16.53
C PRO A 239 29.09 -14.65 -17.32
N LEU A 240 28.95 -14.74 -18.64
CA LEU A 240 29.79 -15.57 -19.50
C LEU A 240 31.13 -14.92 -19.85
N ALA A 241 31.23 -13.59 -19.81
CA ALA A 241 32.47 -12.87 -20.11
C ALA A 241 33.50 -12.96 -18.97
N GLU A 242 33.06 -13.10 -17.71
CA GLU A 242 33.97 -13.30 -16.56
C GLU A 242 34.48 -14.74 -16.41
N MET A 243 33.82 -15.74 -17.03
CA MET A 243 34.30 -17.13 -17.02
C MET A 243 35.35 -17.46 -18.09
N LEU A 244 35.51 -16.59 -19.11
CA LEU A 244 36.44 -16.82 -20.22
C LEU A 244 37.64 -15.84 -20.23
N GLY A 245 37.78 -15.03 -19.18
CA GLY A 245 38.77 -13.95 -19.08
C GLY A 245 39.65 -13.99 -17.82
N GLY A 246 39.98 -15.18 -17.32
CA GLY A 246 40.90 -15.40 -16.20
C GLY A 246 41.65 -16.71 -16.30
#